data_AF-A0A5J4US90-F1
#
_entry.id   AF-A0A5J4US90-F1
#
_cell.length_a   1.000
_cell.length_b   1.000
_cell.length_c   1.000
_cell.angle_alpha   90.00
_cell.angle_beta   90.00
_cell.angle_gamma   90.00
#
_symmetry.space_group_name_H-M   'P 1'
#
loop_
_entity.id
_entity.type
_entity.pdbx_description
1 polymer ?
#
loop_
_entity_poly.entity_id
_entity_poly.type
_entity_poly.pdbx_seq_one_letter_code
_entity_poly.pdbx_strand_id
1 'polypeptide(L)'
;MQSNEGYIYPITQDVVGDSKIAEDQYSQKQNLESDLNQQPNVIVDSQIVKQQNAQKGKQPFEIDFEQILRQQMIVPIRPLDQFHLLISNFYFFYYLKGRGAFGIVYLVYDHKRGFVANKIILKQNYDKREWEAAENIHNKIKTCPFIMNHIQYQNADICSILVSEFSNMQTLDIIAKQPQISLPMYIFRALMKQILEGIRVFHSTGLVHRDIKCNNILLHNPRNSRRVHAKIADFGFSKKEEELNGITYVAGTIPYMAPEMFKKPLIITQKVDMYAVGITFYHIITKDYPIKYNSFTDQSLVINEMPHIERPAEIQDNILWDLLSQLLEFDPTKRLTAEEALQHPFFIGKQATNDISQLQIEIARQAEKINYYGSRKITEYDLNPSFIVPEPEIKKFYTNDKPLNIRKIKD
;
A
#
# COMPACT_ATOMS: atom_id res chain seq x y z
N MET A 1 58.23 -9.71 -63.52
CA MET A 1 59.61 -10.24 -63.40
C MET A 1 60.37 -9.33 -62.45
N GLN A 2 60.86 -9.91 -61.34
CA GLN A 2 61.88 -9.41 -60.38
C GLN A 2 61.57 -8.06 -59.69
N SER A 3 61.78 -7.87 -58.39
CA SER A 3 62.85 -8.35 -57.49
C SER A 3 62.38 -8.11 -56.03
N ASN A 4 62.61 -9.07 -55.11
CA ASN A 4 63.68 -9.08 -54.08
C ASN A 4 63.28 -8.31 -52.81
N GLU A 5 63.60 -8.66 -51.56
CA GLU A 5 64.53 -9.59 -50.89
C GLU A 5 63.95 -9.72 -49.45
N GLY A 6 63.99 -10.86 -48.76
CA GLY A 6 65.13 -11.46 -48.05
C GLY A 6 64.71 -11.63 -46.56
N TYR A 7 64.58 -12.84 -46.03
CA TYR A 7 65.60 -13.74 -45.44
C TYR A 7 65.64 -13.73 -43.89
N ILE A 8 65.40 -14.93 -43.32
CA ILE A 8 66.05 -15.59 -42.15
C ILE A 8 65.41 -15.51 -40.73
N TYR A 9 65.09 -16.72 -40.24
CA TYR A 9 64.83 -17.31 -38.89
C TYR A 9 65.71 -16.77 -37.71
N PRO A 10 65.41 -17.00 -36.38
CA PRO A 10 64.93 -18.27 -35.79
C PRO A 10 64.02 -18.22 -34.53
N ILE A 11 63.63 -19.42 -34.11
CA ILE A 11 62.93 -19.81 -32.89
C ILE A 11 63.78 -19.56 -31.64
N THR A 12 63.22 -18.95 -30.58
CA THR A 12 63.60 -19.20 -29.17
C THR A 12 62.42 -19.02 -28.20
N GLN A 13 62.22 -20.07 -27.41
CA GLN A 13 61.71 -20.23 -26.02
C GLN A 13 60.85 -19.16 -25.30
N ASP A 14 59.74 -19.69 -24.77
CA ASP A 14 59.14 -19.48 -23.43
C ASP A 14 58.93 -18.07 -22.86
N VAL A 15 57.65 -17.70 -22.74
CA VAL A 15 57.14 -16.89 -21.61
C VAL A 15 55.90 -17.58 -21.04
N VAL A 16 56.12 -18.34 -19.97
CA VAL A 16 55.09 -18.77 -19.02
C VAL A 16 54.70 -17.52 -18.21
N GLY A 17 53.50 -16.98 -18.42
CA GLY A 17 53.15 -15.73 -17.76
C GLY A 17 51.71 -15.22 -17.86
N ASP A 18 50.72 -16.02 -18.28
CA ASP A 18 49.34 -15.49 -18.47
C ASP A 18 48.20 -16.35 -17.89
N SER A 19 48.47 -17.43 -17.15
CA SER A 19 47.39 -18.23 -16.55
C SER A 19 46.90 -17.76 -15.18
N LYS A 20 47.75 -17.09 -14.38
CA LYS A 20 47.36 -16.66 -13.01
C LYS A 20 46.47 -15.41 -12.97
N ILE A 21 46.61 -14.49 -13.93
CA ILE A 21 45.81 -13.26 -13.96
C ILE A 21 44.37 -13.55 -14.42
N ALA A 22 44.20 -14.54 -15.31
CA ALA A 22 42.89 -14.99 -15.75
C ALA A 22 42.15 -15.80 -14.65
N GLU A 23 42.85 -16.63 -13.88
CA GLU A 23 42.26 -17.40 -12.76
C GLU A 23 41.88 -16.51 -11.56
N ASP A 24 42.66 -15.46 -11.26
CA ASP A 24 42.34 -14.51 -10.20
C ASP A 24 41.14 -13.61 -10.56
N GLN A 25 41.02 -13.19 -11.82
CA GLN A 25 39.83 -12.45 -12.29
C GLN A 25 38.58 -13.32 -12.37
N TYR A 26 38.71 -14.61 -12.72
CA TYR A 26 37.57 -15.55 -12.72
C TYR A 26 37.13 -15.92 -11.30
N SER A 27 38.08 -16.06 -10.37
CA SER A 27 37.79 -16.35 -8.95
C SER A 27 37.20 -15.14 -8.22
N GLN A 28 37.61 -13.91 -8.54
CA GLN A 28 36.95 -12.70 -8.03
C GLN A 28 35.54 -12.54 -8.60
N LYS A 29 35.30 -12.90 -9.87
CA LYS A 29 33.95 -12.90 -10.46
C LYS A 29 33.04 -13.97 -9.85
N GLN A 30 33.56 -15.16 -9.56
CA GLN A 30 32.82 -16.22 -8.87
C GLN A 30 32.57 -15.91 -7.40
N ASN A 31 33.45 -15.16 -6.73
CA ASN A 31 33.20 -14.69 -5.36
C ASN A 31 32.17 -13.54 -5.31
N LEU A 32 32.13 -12.66 -6.32
CA LEU A 32 31.07 -11.66 -6.48
C LEU A 32 29.72 -12.30 -6.86
N GLU A 33 29.71 -13.33 -7.71
CA GLU A 33 28.50 -14.08 -8.07
C GLU A 33 27.99 -14.99 -6.93
N SER A 34 28.87 -15.48 -6.04
CA SER A 34 28.46 -16.28 -4.88
C SER A 34 27.87 -15.44 -3.75
N ASP A 35 28.35 -14.20 -3.56
CA ASP A 35 27.73 -13.22 -2.64
C ASP A 35 26.41 -12.64 -3.21
N LEU A 36 26.26 -12.56 -4.53
CA LEU A 36 25.00 -12.17 -5.21
C LEU A 36 23.95 -13.28 -5.24
N ASN A 37 24.34 -14.55 -5.07
CA ASN A 37 23.44 -15.70 -5.12
C ASN A 37 22.71 -16.01 -3.81
N GLN A 38 23.00 -15.29 -2.73
CA GLN A 38 22.07 -15.21 -1.60
C GLN A 38 20.98 -14.19 -1.94
N GLN A 39 20.06 -14.58 -2.84
CA GLN A 39 18.85 -13.78 -3.05
C GLN A 39 18.22 -13.54 -1.67
N PRO A 40 17.96 -12.28 -1.28
CA PRO A 40 17.21 -12.03 -0.07
C PRO A 40 15.89 -12.79 -0.17
N ASN A 41 15.38 -13.30 0.95
CA ASN A 41 14.01 -13.81 0.97
C ASN A 41 13.09 -12.62 0.62
N VAL A 42 12.64 -12.50 -0.63
CA VAL A 42 11.77 -11.41 -1.04
C VAL A 42 10.33 -11.92 -0.99
N ILE A 43 9.51 -11.30 -0.15
CA ILE A 43 8.07 -11.56 -0.06
C ILE A 43 7.35 -10.42 -0.78
N VAL A 44 7.29 -10.52 -2.11
CA VAL A 44 6.58 -9.54 -2.95
C VAL A 44 5.17 -10.02 -3.27
N ASP A 45 4.23 -9.06 -3.29
CA ASP A 45 2.81 -9.29 -3.58
C ASP A 45 2.60 -10.16 -4.84
N SER A 46 3.39 -9.90 -5.90
CA SER A 46 3.35 -10.66 -7.16
C SER A 46 3.90 -12.10 -7.08
N GLN A 47 4.83 -12.40 -6.17
CA GLN A 47 5.37 -13.75 -6.01
C GLN A 47 4.49 -14.64 -5.13
N ILE A 48 3.73 -14.08 -4.18
CA ILE A 48 2.72 -14.84 -3.42
C ILE A 48 1.65 -15.38 -4.39
N VAL A 49 1.20 -14.55 -5.34
CA VAL A 49 0.24 -14.96 -6.38
C VAL A 49 0.87 -15.98 -7.35
N LYS A 50 2.16 -15.86 -7.68
CA LYS A 50 2.86 -16.83 -8.57
C LYS A 50 3.20 -18.16 -7.88
N GLN A 51 3.59 -18.19 -6.61
CA GLN A 51 3.81 -19.44 -5.86
C GLN A 51 2.51 -20.24 -5.72
N GLN A 52 1.36 -19.57 -5.55
CA GLN A 52 0.04 -20.21 -5.59
C GLN A 52 -0.30 -20.79 -6.97
N ASN A 53 0.21 -20.21 -8.05
CA ASN A 53 0.02 -20.72 -9.42
C ASN A 53 1.05 -21.78 -9.83
N ALA A 54 2.27 -21.77 -9.28
CA ALA A 54 3.32 -22.76 -9.54
C ALA A 54 3.09 -24.10 -8.83
N GLN A 55 2.26 -24.13 -7.78
CA GLN A 55 1.80 -25.36 -7.14
C GLN A 55 0.72 -26.13 -7.95
N LYS A 56 0.36 -25.69 -9.16
CA LYS A 56 -0.60 -26.38 -10.05
C LYS A 56 -0.15 -27.76 -10.57
N GLY A 57 1.07 -28.21 -10.26
CA GLY A 57 1.59 -29.54 -10.60
C GLY A 57 1.37 -30.63 -9.55
N LYS A 58 0.88 -30.29 -8.35
CA LYS A 58 0.39 -31.25 -7.34
C LYS A 58 -1.10 -30.98 -7.18
N GLN A 59 -1.95 -32.00 -7.10
CA GLN A 59 -3.39 -31.81 -6.82
C GLN A 59 -3.52 -30.85 -5.63
N PRO A 60 -4.06 -29.64 -5.82
CA PRO A 60 -4.21 -28.73 -4.71
C PRO A 60 -5.27 -29.35 -3.79
N PHE A 61 -5.02 -29.34 -2.47
CA PHE A 61 -6.13 -29.28 -1.54
C PHE A 61 -6.92 -28.04 -1.93
N GLU A 62 -7.99 -28.22 -2.70
CA GLU A 62 -8.90 -27.15 -3.07
C GLU A 62 -9.61 -26.78 -1.77
N ILE A 63 -9.07 -25.79 -1.07
CA ILE A 63 -9.65 -25.31 0.18
C ILE A 63 -11.01 -24.71 -0.17
N ASP A 64 -12.07 -25.43 0.20
CA ASP A 64 -13.43 -24.98 0.02
C ASP A 64 -13.74 -23.87 1.04
N PHE A 65 -13.46 -22.63 0.64
CA PHE A 65 -13.77 -21.45 1.46
C PHE A 65 -15.27 -21.36 1.78
N GLU A 66 -16.17 -21.88 0.92
CA GLU A 66 -17.60 -21.95 1.22
C GLU A 66 -17.87 -22.94 2.36
N GLN A 67 -17.18 -24.06 2.41
CA GLN A 67 -17.25 -25.00 3.55
C GLN A 67 -16.74 -24.37 4.85
N ILE A 68 -15.63 -23.63 4.80
CA ILE A 68 -15.11 -22.90 5.97
C ILE A 68 -16.14 -21.88 6.46
N LEU A 69 -16.74 -21.11 5.53
CA LEU A 69 -17.76 -20.12 5.85
C LEU A 69 -19.00 -20.80 6.46
N ARG A 70 -19.47 -21.91 5.90
CA ARG A 70 -20.60 -22.69 6.43
C ARG A 70 -20.34 -23.21 7.84
N GLN A 71 -19.13 -23.73 8.11
CA GLN A 71 -18.73 -24.20 9.44
C GLN A 71 -18.68 -23.07 10.47
N GLN A 72 -18.41 -21.84 10.03
CA GLN A 72 -18.43 -20.62 10.86
C GLN A 72 -19.82 -19.94 10.88
N MET A 73 -20.86 -20.58 10.34
CA MET A 73 -22.23 -20.04 10.24
C MET A 73 -22.32 -18.73 9.42
N ILE A 74 -21.43 -18.58 8.44
CA ILE A 74 -21.38 -17.46 7.49
C ILE A 74 -22.01 -17.92 6.16
N VAL A 75 -23.05 -17.20 5.68
CA VAL A 75 -23.91 -17.57 4.55
C VAL A 75 -23.74 -16.59 3.37
N PRO A 76 -23.54 -17.08 2.12
CA PRO A 76 -23.36 -16.21 0.95
C PRO A 76 -24.59 -15.36 0.64
N ILE A 77 -24.36 -14.08 0.31
CA ILE A 77 -25.29 -13.30 -0.52
C ILE A 77 -24.98 -13.67 -1.97
N ARG A 78 -25.83 -14.50 -2.58
CA ARG A 78 -25.79 -14.71 -4.03
C ARG A 78 -26.56 -13.59 -4.74
N PRO A 79 -26.01 -12.98 -5.79
CA PRO A 79 -26.75 -12.00 -6.58
C PRO A 79 -27.68 -12.73 -7.55
N LEU A 80 -28.97 -12.83 -7.22
CA LEU A 80 -30.13 -12.62 -8.12
C LEU A 80 -31.43 -13.13 -7.48
N ASP A 81 -32.40 -12.20 -7.47
CA ASP A 81 -33.86 -12.32 -7.53
C ASP A 81 -34.59 -13.28 -6.58
N GLN A 82 -35.46 -12.67 -5.75
CA GLN A 82 -36.41 -13.25 -4.78
C GLN A 82 -35.85 -13.55 -3.38
N PHE A 83 -35.71 -12.48 -2.61
CA PHE A 83 -35.61 -12.57 -1.15
C PHE A 83 -36.96 -13.05 -0.56
N HIS A 84 -36.99 -14.27 -0.05
CA HIS A 84 -37.79 -14.57 1.14
C HIS A 84 -36.85 -14.52 2.34
N LEU A 85 -37.00 -13.48 3.17
CA LEU A 85 -36.33 -13.35 4.45
C LEU A 85 -36.73 -14.51 5.36
N LEU A 86 -35.86 -15.52 5.50
CA LEU A 86 -35.82 -16.34 6.70
C LEU A 86 -34.81 -15.72 7.65
N ILE A 87 -35.30 -14.77 8.46
CA ILE A 87 -34.58 -14.30 9.64
C ILE A 87 -34.56 -15.47 10.62
N SER A 88 -33.43 -16.18 10.66
CA SER A 88 -33.06 -16.99 11.82
C SER A 88 -31.79 -16.41 12.43
N ASN A 89 -31.69 -16.49 13.75
CA ASN A 89 -30.74 -15.78 14.63
C ASN A 89 -29.25 -16.14 14.44
N PHE A 90 -28.86 -16.70 13.30
CA PHE A 90 -27.64 -17.48 13.17
C PHE A 90 -26.87 -17.30 11.85
N TYR A 91 -27.33 -16.47 10.90
CA TYR A 91 -26.70 -16.38 9.58
C TYR A 91 -26.08 -15.01 9.29
N PHE A 92 -24.77 -14.99 9.04
CA PHE A 92 -24.03 -13.82 8.56
C PHE A 92 -24.05 -13.76 7.02
N PHE A 93 -24.73 -12.79 6.43
CA PHE A 93 -24.78 -12.61 4.97
C PHE A 93 -23.47 -12.04 4.41
N TYR A 94 -22.89 -12.61 3.33
CA TYR A 94 -21.64 -12.09 2.73
C TYR A 94 -21.60 -11.73 1.24
N TYR A 95 -20.79 -10.73 0.87
CA TYR A 95 -20.42 -10.41 -0.53
C TYR A 95 -18.89 -10.45 -0.69
N LEU A 96 -18.38 -11.26 -1.63
CA LEU A 96 -16.95 -11.31 -1.94
C LEU A 96 -16.51 -9.95 -2.50
N LYS A 97 -15.67 -9.23 -1.75
CA LYS A 97 -15.23 -7.89 -2.13
C LYS A 97 -13.83 -7.87 -2.73
N GLY A 98 -13.00 -8.86 -2.44
CA GLY A 98 -11.67 -8.99 -3.03
C GLY A 98 -10.88 -10.22 -2.56
N ARG A 99 -9.89 -10.63 -3.37
CA ARG A 99 -8.83 -11.56 -3.00
C ARG A 99 -7.53 -10.76 -2.88
N GLY A 100 -6.88 -10.80 -1.73
CA GLY A 100 -5.54 -10.25 -1.50
C GLY A 100 -4.47 -11.35 -1.46
N ALA A 101 -3.20 -10.99 -1.38
CA ALA A 101 -2.09 -11.95 -1.28
C ALA A 101 -2.24 -12.94 -0.10
N PHE A 102 -2.82 -12.49 1.00
CA PHE A 102 -2.88 -13.24 2.25
C PHE A 102 -4.23 -13.90 2.53
N GLY A 103 -5.28 -13.55 1.80
CA GLY A 103 -6.62 -14.04 2.14
C GLY A 103 -7.76 -13.46 1.33
N ILE A 104 -8.97 -13.84 1.73
CA ILE A 104 -10.22 -13.43 1.07
C ILE A 104 -10.99 -12.50 2.00
N VAL A 105 -11.50 -11.38 1.45
CA VAL A 105 -12.27 -10.40 2.21
C VAL A 105 -13.75 -10.48 1.84
N TYR A 106 -14.57 -10.64 2.87
CA TYR A 106 -16.02 -10.70 2.79
C TYR A 106 -16.64 -9.48 3.47
N LEU A 107 -17.58 -8.80 2.82
CA LEU A 107 -18.50 -7.89 3.51
C LEU A 107 -19.52 -8.73 4.26
N VAL A 108 -19.67 -8.55 5.57
CA VAL A 108 -20.54 -9.34 6.44
C VAL A 108 -21.51 -8.44 7.21
N TYR A 109 -22.76 -8.86 7.43
CA TYR A 109 -23.69 -8.17 8.34
C TYR A 109 -23.68 -8.79 9.74
N ASP A 110 -23.15 -8.06 10.73
CA ASP A 110 -23.16 -8.40 12.15
C ASP A 110 -24.34 -7.70 12.85
N HIS A 111 -25.17 -8.45 13.59
CA HIS A 111 -26.38 -7.88 14.22
C HIS A 111 -26.10 -6.76 15.23
N LYS A 112 -24.93 -6.77 15.89
CA LYS A 112 -24.53 -5.76 16.88
C LYS A 112 -23.84 -4.56 16.22
N ARG A 113 -23.06 -4.79 15.17
CA ARG A 113 -22.13 -3.81 14.58
C ARG A 113 -22.58 -3.28 13.22
N GLY A 114 -23.55 -3.92 12.58
CA GLY A 114 -23.93 -3.67 11.20
C GLY A 114 -22.93 -4.27 10.22
N PHE A 115 -22.68 -3.59 9.10
CA PHE A 115 -21.76 -4.08 8.08
C PHE A 115 -20.29 -4.01 8.54
N VAL A 116 -19.59 -5.14 8.47
CA VAL A 116 -18.17 -5.31 8.79
C VAL A 116 -17.44 -5.99 7.63
N ALA A 117 -16.12 -5.93 7.62
CA ALA A 117 -15.28 -6.66 6.67
C ALA A 117 -14.55 -7.79 7.39
N ASN A 118 -14.74 -9.03 6.95
CA ASN A 118 -14.06 -10.22 7.47
C ASN A 118 -12.98 -10.65 6.48
N LYS A 119 -11.70 -10.48 6.85
CA LYS A 119 -10.55 -11.00 6.11
C LYS A 119 -10.22 -12.40 6.66
N ILE A 120 -10.37 -13.42 5.83
CA ILE A 120 -10.07 -14.82 6.17
C ILE A 120 -8.69 -15.15 5.62
N ILE A 121 -7.78 -15.51 6.52
CA ILE A 121 -6.37 -15.76 6.25
C ILE A 121 -6.08 -17.21 6.66
N LEU A 122 -5.48 -18.01 5.78
CA LEU A 122 -5.06 -19.37 6.14
C LEU A 122 -3.99 -19.30 7.22
N LYS A 123 -4.03 -20.19 8.22
CA LYS A 123 -3.09 -20.14 9.36
C LYS A 123 -1.62 -20.08 8.94
N GLN A 124 -1.24 -20.84 7.92
CA GLN A 124 0.12 -20.86 7.37
C GLN A 124 0.58 -19.51 6.79
N ASN A 125 -0.36 -18.65 6.41
CA ASN A 125 -0.11 -17.32 5.87
C ASN A 125 -0.44 -16.22 6.89
N TYR A 126 -0.98 -16.57 8.06
CA TYR A 126 -1.38 -15.60 9.06
C TYR A 126 -0.21 -15.23 9.94
N ASP A 127 0.06 -13.94 9.98
CA ASP A 127 0.97 -13.36 10.93
C ASP A 127 0.19 -12.81 12.11
N LYS A 128 0.36 -13.42 13.30
CA LYS A 128 -0.28 -12.96 14.54
C LYS A 128 -0.01 -11.49 14.84
N ARG A 129 1.11 -10.97 14.32
CA ARG A 129 1.51 -9.55 14.45
C ARG A 129 0.54 -8.59 13.77
N GLU A 130 -0.25 -9.02 12.77
CA GLU A 130 -1.28 -8.17 12.16
C GLU A 130 -2.34 -7.77 13.19
N TRP A 131 -2.73 -8.70 14.09
CA TRP A 131 -3.63 -8.39 15.19
C TRP A 131 -2.94 -7.63 16.33
N GLU A 132 -1.69 -7.98 16.67
CA GLU A 132 -0.95 -7.26 17.72
C GLU A 132 -0.68 -5.79 17.33
N ALA A 133 -0.41 -5.53 16.04
CA ALA A 133 -0.36 -4.18 15.48
C ALA A 133 -1.71 -3.48 15.64
N ALA A 134 -2.80 -4.15 15.24
CA ALA A 134 -4.16 -3.64 15.41
C ALA A 134 -4.54 -3.32 16.86
N GLU A 135 -4.16 -4.15 17.84
CA GLU A 135 -4.41 -3.89 19.27
C GLU A 135 -3.61 -2.71 19.79
N ASN A 136 -2.32 -2.62 19.43
CA ASN A 136 -1.46 -1.49 19.77
C ASN A 136 -2.02 -0.18 19.20
N ILE A 137 -2.53 -0.24 17.97
CA ILE A 137 -3.20 0.87 17.29
C ILE A 137 -4.51 1.22 18.03
N HIS A 138 -5.36 0.23 18.32
CA HIS A 138 -6.68 0.47 18.91
C HIS A 138 -6.62 1.17 20.27
N ASN A 139 -5.58 0.93 21.08
CA ASN A 139 -5.41 1.59 22.38
C ASN A 139 -4.87 3.02 22.28
N LYS A 140 -4.07 3.34 21.25
CA LYS A 140 -3.48 4.68 21.04
C LYS A 140 -4.29 5.58 20.10
N ILE A 141 -5.15 5.01 19.24
CA ILE A 141 -5.61 5.64 17.98
C ILE A 141 -7.15 5.73 17.87
N LYS A 142 -7.92 5.63 18.97
CA LYS A 142 -9.40 5.68 18.92
C LYS A 142 -9.99 6.94 18.22
N THR A 143 -9.18 7.95 17.93
CA THR A 143 -9.58 9.23 17.36
C THR A 143 -9.16 9.46 15.90
N CYS A 144 -8.21 8.71 15.31
CA CYS A 144 -7.78 8.99 13.92
C CYS A 144 -8.67 8.25 12.91
N PRO A 145 -9.45 8.96 12.08
CA PRO A 145 -10.35 8.34 11.11
C PRO A 145 -9.61 7.77 9.88
N PHE A 146 -8.32 8.07 9.71
CA PHE A 146 -7.52 7.74 8.52
C PHE A 146 -6.75 6.41 8.62
N ILE A 147 -7.01 5.63 9.67
CA ILE A 147 -6.49 4.26 9.84
C ILE A 147 -7.68 3.32 9.94
N MET A 148 -7.57 2.15 9.29
CA MET A 148 -8.57 1.09 9.36
C MET A 148 -8.72 0.58 10.79
N ASN A 149 -9.93 0.62 11.33
CA ASN A 149 -10.21 0.03 12.63
C ASN A 149 -10.48 -1.48 12.52
N HIS A 150 -9.52 -2.28 12.97
CA HIS A 150 -9.73 -3.71 13.24
C HIS A 150 -10.47 -3.88 14.58
N ILE A 151 -11.59 -4.58 14.53
CA ILE A 151 -12.56 -4.68 15.63
C ILE A 151 -12.29 -5.92 16.48
N GLN A 152 -12.03 -7.05 15.82
CA GLN A 152 -11.93 -8.34 16.49
C GLN A 152 -11.07 -9.31 15.68
N TYR A 153 -10.30 -10.12 16.38
CA TYR A 153 -9.65 -11.30 15.83
C TYR A 153 -10.34 -12.57 16.31
N GLN A 154 -10.43 -13.55 15.42
CA GLN A 154 -10.90 -14.89 15.73
C GLN A 154 -9.89 -15.90 15.19
N ASN A 155 -9.39 -16.75 16.09
CA ASN A 155 -8.55 -17.88 15.73
C ASN A 155 -9.44 -19.10 15.53
N ALA A 156 -9.47 -19.65 14.32
CA ALA A 156 -10.15 -20.90 14.00
C ALA A 156 -9.10 -22.00 13.70
N ASP A 157 -9.53 -23.24 13.47
CA ASP A 157 -8.59 -24.37 13.38
C ASP A 157 -7.63 -24.26 12.19
N ILE A 158 -8.13 -23.90 11.01
CA ILE A 158 -7.36 -23.84 9.76
C ILE A 158 -7.14 -22.41 9.24
N CYS A 159 -7.80 -21.44 9.84
CA CYS A 159 -7.74 -20.04 9.42
C CYS A 159 -7.78 -19.07 10.61
N SER A 160 -7.44 -17.83 10.30
CA SER A 160 -7.54 -16.66 11.16
C SER A 160 -8.47 -15.67 10.50
N ILE A 161 -9.39 -15.11 11.28
CA ILE A 161 -10.39 -14.16 10.79
C ILE A 161 -10.15 -12.82 11.46
N LEU A 162 -9.88 -11.80 10.64
CA LEU A 162 -9.74 -10.43 11.08
C LEU A 162 -11.00 -9.64 10.71
N VAL A 163 -11.76 -9.25 11.71
CA VAL A 163 -12.99 -8.46 11.58
C VAL A 163 -12.64 -6.98 11.69
N SER A 164 -13.05 -6.19 10.71
CA SER A 164 -12.72 -4.76 10.59
C SER A 164 -13.95 -3.93 10.26
N GLU A 165 -13.86 -2.62 10.46
CA GLU A 165 -14.89 -1.71 9.95
C GLU A 165 -15.00 -1.81 8.42
N PHE A 166 -16.19 -1.51 7.89
CA PHE A 166 -16.43 -1.53 6.46
C PHE A 166 -16.25 -0.16 5.79
N SER A 167 -15.26 -0.08 4.89
CA SER A 167 -15.13 1.04 3.95
C SER A 167 -16.13 0.88 2.79
N ASN A 168 -17.07 1.80 2.65
CA ASN A 168 -18.23 1.68 1.74
C ASN A 168 -17.97 2.20 0.31
N MET A 169 -16.74 2.60 0.01
CA MET A 169 -16.30 3.00 -1.32
C MET A 169 -15.25 1.99 -1.84
N GLN A 170 -14.54 2.35 -2.90
CA GLN A 170 -13.39 1.60 -3.42
C GLN A 170 -12.08 2.06 -2.76
N THR A 171 -10.94 1.61 -3.27
CA THR A 171 -9.61 2.06 -2.83
C THR A 171 -9.21 3.36 -3.57
N LEU A 172 -8.13 4.00 -3.15
CA LEU A 172 -7.57 5.18 -3.81
C LEU A 172 -7.16 4.89 -5.27
N ASP A 173 -6.95 3.61 -5.60
CA ASP A 173 -6.59 3.11 -6.93
C ASP A 173 -7.62 3.47 -8.02
N ILE A 174 -8.87 3.77 -7.66
CA ILE A 174 -9.87 4.28 -8.62
C ILE A 174 -9.41 5.58 -9.28
N ILE A 175 -8.62 6.40 -8.59
CA ILE A 175 -8.12 7.67 -9.13
C ILE A 175 -6.95 7.41 -10.09
N ALA A 176 -6.07 6.47 -9.74
CA ALA A 176 -4.93 6.10 -10.58
C ALA A 176 -5.37 5.43 -11.89
N LYS A 177 -6.44 4.62 -11.84
CA LYS A 177 -6.99 3.88 -13.00
C LYS A 177 -7.76 4.70 -14.03
N GLN A 178 -8.04 5.98 -13.76
CA GLN A 178 -8.79 6.86 -14.67
C GLN A 178 -7.88 7.98 -15.21
N PRO A 179 -6.99 7.69 -16.17
CA PRO A 179 -6.04 8.68 -16.70
C PRO A 179 -6.72 9.89 -17.35
N GLN A 180 -7.93 9.72 -17.87
CA GLN A 180 -8.71 10.77 -18.53
C GLN A 180 -9.40 11.76 -17.57
N ILE A 181 -9.38 11.49 -16.26
CA ILE A 181 -10.02 12.34 -15.26
C ILE A 181 -8.94 13.01 -14.41
N SER A 182 -8.86 14.34 -14.51
CA SER A 182 -7.94 15.12 -13.68
C SER A 182 -8.48 15.24 -12.26
N LEU A 183 -7.59 15.04 -11.27
CA LEU A 183 -7.90 15.24 -9.86
C LEU A 183 -7.64 16.70 -9.49
N PRO A 184 -8.66 17.46 -9.03
CA PRO A 184 -8.46 18.83 -8.61
C PRO A 184 -7.42 18.93 -7.48
N MET A 185 -6.57 19.96 -7.51
CA MET A 185 -5.45 20.11 -6.57
C MET A 185 -5.91 20.15 -5.10
N TYR A 186 -7.01 20.82 -4.80
CA TYR A 186 -7.56 20.85 -3.44
C TYR A 186 -8.00 19.46 -2.91
N ILE A 187 -8.42 18.56 -3.80
CA ILE A 187 -8.75 17.16 -3.45
C ILE A 187 -7.48 16.36 -3.26
N PHE A 188 -6.52 16.51 -4.18
CA PHE A 188 -5.19 15.90 -4.07
C PHE A 188 -4.54 16.25 -2.72
N ARG A 189 -4.52 17.54 -2.38
CA ARG A 189 -3.97 18.08 -1.13
C ARG A 189 -4.69 17.51 0.09
N ALA A 190 -6.02 17.49 0.09
CA ALA A 190 -6.79 16.93 1.21
C ALA A 190 -6.55 15.43 1.40
N LEU A 191 -6.54 14.63 0.31
CA LEU A 191 -6.20 13.20 0.37
C LEU A 191 -4.80 12.97 0.93
N MET A 192 -3.80 13.70 0.42
CA MET A 192 -2.41 13.60 0.88
C MET A 192 -2.29 13.94 2.36
N LYS A 193 -2.98 14.99 2.80
CA LYS A 193 -3.01 15.40 4.20
C LYS A 193 -3.64 14.34 5.10
N GLN A 194 -4.77 13.74 4.69
CA GLN A 194 -5.40 12.64 5.43
C GLN A 194 -4.46 11.42 5.57
N ILE A 195 -3.78 11.04 4.48
CA ILE A 195 -2.88 9.88 4.48
C ILE A 195 -1.63 10.15 5.32
N LEU A 196 -1.00 11.32 5.19
CA LEU A 196 0.14 11.69 6.03
C LEU A 196 -0.23 11.74 7.51
N GLU A 197 -1.41 12.25 7.85
CA GLU A 197 -1.91 12.24 9.23
C GLU A 197 -2.13 10.80 9.75
N GLY A 198 -2.69 9.93 8.91
CA GLY A 198 -2.78 8.50 9.21
C GLY A 198 -1.39 7.88 9.45
N ILE A 199 -0.41 8.17 8.59
CA ILE A 199 0.96 7.66 8.73
C ILE A 199 1.62 8.19 10.00
N ARG A 200 1.50 9.49 10.31
CA ARG A 200 2.04 10.11 11.53
C ARG A 200 1.54 9.38 12.77
N VAL A 201 0.23 9.13 12.83
CA VAL A 201 -0.39 8.42 13.94
C VAL A 201 0.04 6.95 13.96
N PHE A 202 0.10 6.27 12.82
CA PHE A 202 0.57 4.89 12.73
C PHE A 202 2.02 4.75 13.20
N HIS A 203 2.92 5.62 12.74
CA HIS A 203 4.33 5.68 13.13
C HIS A 203 4.53 5.98 14.62
N SER A 204 3.66 6.77 15.26
CA SER A 204 3.72 7.01 16.71
C SER A 204 3.54 5.74 17.58
N THR A 205 3.07 4.64 16.97
CA THR A 205 3.00 3.34 17.65
C THR A 205 4.32 2.57 17.64
N GLY A 206 5.32 3.04 16.89
CA GLY A 206 6.60 2.36 16.67
C GLY A 206 6.56 1.33 15.53
N LEU A 207 5.45 1.26 14.77
CA LEU A 207 5.28 0.35 13.64
C LEU A 207 5.72 0.98 12.32
N VAL A 208 6.14 0.12 11.39
CA VAL A 208 6.37 0.39 9.97
C VAL A 208 5.38 -0.44 9.16
N HIS A 209 4.68 0.17 8.20
CA HIS A 209 3.64 -0.50 7.42
C HIS A 209 4.19 -1.40 6.31
N ARG A 210 5.20 -0.91 5.56
CA ARG A 210 5.95 -1.58 4.48
C ARG A 210 5.18 -1.93 3.20
N ASP A 211 3.94 -1.47 3.03
CA ASP A 211 3.15 -1.71 1.81
C ASP A 211 2.11 -0.61 1.57
N ILE A 212 2.53 0.64 1.77
CA ILE A 212 1.69 1.80 1.44
C ILE A 212 1.59 1.91 -0.09
N LYS A 213 0.36 1.87 -0.60
CA LYS A 213 0.01 1.99 -2.01
C LYS A 213 -1.46 2.33 -2.18
N CYS A 214 -1.85 2.76 -3.38
CA CYS A 214 -3.25 3.07 -3.71
C CYS A 214 -4.24 1.94 -3.37
N ASN A 215 -3.84 0.67 -3.53
CA ASN A 215 -4.69 -0.50 -3.24
C ASN A 215 -4.95 -0.70 -1.73
N ASN A 216 -4.04 -0.26 -0.87
CA ASN A 216 -4.13 -0.42 0.58
C ASN A 216 -4.68 0.84 1.27
N ILE A 217 -5.12 1.84 0.51
CA ILE A 217 -5.81 3.02 1.03
C ILE A 217 -7.27 2.92 0.64
N LEU A 218 -8.13 2.54 1.58
CA LEU A 218 -9.57 2.41 1.35
C LEU A 218 -10.28 3.74 1.51
N LEU A 219 -11.27 4.01 0.68
CA LEU A 219 -12.12 5.19 0.81
C LEU A 219 -13.39 4.83 1.59
N HIS A 220 -13.80 5.72 2.49
CA HIS A 220 -15.04 5.57 3.25
C HIS A 220 -15.77 6.90 3.31
N ASN A 221 -17.07 6.90 3.00
CA ASN A 221 -17.95 8.04 3.22
C ASN A 221 -18.85 7.77 4.44
N PRO A 222 -18.60 8.42 5.60
CA PRO A 222 -19.49 8.30 6.74
C PRO A 222 -20.92 8.69 6.34
N ARG A 223 -21.90 7.93 6.81
CA ARG A 223 -23.28 8.02 6.35
C ARG A 223 -23.82 9.46 6.46
N ASN A 224 -24.41 9.99 5.39
CA ASN A 224 -24.94 11.36 5.32
C ASN A 224 -23.91 12.46 5.68
N SER A 225 -22.61 12.21 5.51
CA SER A 225 -21.58 13.20 5.82
C SER A 225 -21.13 14.00 4.61
N ARG A 226 -21.20 13.38 3.41
CA ARG A 226 -20.60 13.88 2.15
C ARG A 226 -19.07 14.03 2.23
N ARG A 227 -18.42 13.52 3.28
CA ARG A 227 -16.97 13.53 3.49
C ARG A 227 -16.42 12.16 3.11
N VAL A 228 -15.27 12.13 2.48
CA VAL A 228 -14.53 10.89 2.23
C VAL A 228 -13.30 10.87 3.13
N HIS A 229 -13.11 9.77 3.85
CA HIS A 229 -11.92 9.46 4.61
C HIS A 229 -11.10 8.43 3.84
N ALA A 230 -9.83 8.73 3.59
CA ALA A 230 -8.82 7.78 3.13
C ALA A 230 -8.25 7.04 4.34
N LYS A 231 -8.48 5.74 4.39
CA LYS A 231 -8.12 4.84 5.49
C LYS A 231 -6.99 3.91 5.06
N ILE A 232 -5.84 4.03 5.72
CA ILE A 232 -4.72 3.10 5.57
C ILE A 232 -5.16 1.74 6.12
N ALA A 233 -5.00 0.70 5.32
CA ALA A 233 -5.44 -0.65 5.62
C ALA A 233 -4.38 -1.68 5.24
N ASP A 234 -4.64 -2.93 5.61
CA ASP A 234 -3.78 -4.10 5.35
C ASP A 234 -2.42 -4.06 6.05
N PHE A 235 -2.44 -4.42 7.33
CA PHE A 235 -1.26 -4.44 8.19
C PHE A 235 -0.51 -5.78 8.13
N GLY A 236 -0.77 -6.63 7.12
CA GLY A 236 -0.16 -7.96 6.99
C GLY A 236 1.37 -7.94 6.86
N PHE A 237 1.94 -6.82 6.42
CA PHE A 237 3.38 -6.58 6.41
C PHE A 237 3.88 -5.71 7.56
N SER A 238 3.03 -5.24 8.47
CA SER A 238 3.46 -4.30 9.49
C SER A 238 4.37 -4.94 10.54
N LYS A 239 5.36 -4.20 11.03
CA LYS A 239 6.29 -4.67 12.08
C LYS A 239 6.82 -3.50 12.90
N LYS A 240 7.19 -3.74 14.16
CA LYS A 240 7.89 -2.72 14.95
C LYS A 240 9.26 -2.43 14.37
N GLU A 241 9.64 -1.15 14.35
CA GLU A 241 10.92 -0.71 13.80
C GLU A 241 12.12 -1.35 14.51
N GLU A 242 12.07 -1.47 15.83
CA GLU A 242 13.13 -2.10 16.64
C GLU A 242 13.39 -3.57 16.26
N GLU A 243 12.39 -4.25 15.69
CA GLU A 243 12.50 -5.65 15.24
C GLU A 243 12.92 -5.77 13.77
N LEU A 244 13.08 -4.66 13.05
CA LEU A 244 13.49 -4.65 11.64
C LEU A 244 15.01 -4.74 11.48
N ASN A 245 15.77 -4.20 12.43
CA ASN A 245 17.23 -4.24 12.42
C ASN A 245 17.70 -5.67 12.76
N GLY A 246 17.68 -6.56 11.76
CA GLY A 246 17.96 -7.99 11.91
C GLY A 246 17.14 -8.90 11.00
N ILE A 247 16.17 -8.35 10.24
CA ILE A 247 15.48 -9.14 9.21
C ILE A 247 16.37 -9.33 7.99
N THR A 248 16.29 -10.53 7.39
CA THR A 248 17.01 -10.88 6.17
C THR A 248 16.13 -10.79 4.91
N TYR A 249 14.86 -10.41 5.08
CA TYR A 249 13.84 -10.48 4.05
C TYR A 249 13.28 -9.10 3.70
N VAL A 250 12.93 -8.91 2.43
CA VAL A 250 12.27 -7.69 1.92
C VAL A 250 10.80 -8.00 1.67
N ALA A 251 9.91 -7.06 1.97
CA ALA A 251 8.48 -7.23 1.75
C ALA A 251 7.85 -5.95 1.18
N GLY A 252 6.74 -6.11 0.45
CA GLY A 252 5.97 -5.02 -0.14
C GLY A 252 5.80 -5.11 -1.65
N THR A 253 5.49 -3.98 -2.28
CA THR A 253 5.23 -3.88 -3.72
C THR A 253 6.37 -3.16 -4.44
N ILE A 254 7.03 -3.84 -5.38
CA ILE A 254 8.32 -3.43 -5.96
C ILE A 254 8.41 -1.94 -6.37
N PRO A 255 7.49 -1.38 -7.18
CA PRO A 255 7.56 0.05 -7.56
C PRO A 255 7.50 1.07 -6.40
N TYR A 256 7.01 0.67 -5.23
CA TYR A 256 6.87 1.52 -4.04
C TYR A 256 8.05 1.39 -3.07
N MET A 257 8.94 0.42 -3.27
CA MET A 257 10.04 0.14 -2.36
C MET A 257 11.08 1.26 -2.38
N ALA A 258 11.50 1.67 -1.19
CA ALA A 258 12.52 2.71 -1.02
C ALA A 258 13.93 2.19 -1.40
N PRO A 259 14.86 3.07 -1.83
CA PRO A 259 16.20 2.68 -2.25
C PRO A 259 16.98 1.84 -1.23
N GLU A 260 16.84 2.15 0.06
CA GLU A 260 17.52 1.40 1.13
C GLU A 260 17.04 -0.07 1.26
N MET A 261 15.86 -0.41 0.73
CA MET A 261 15.36 -1.78 0.71
C MET A 261 16.12 -2.68 -0.30
N PHE A 262 16.90 -2.09 -1.19
CA PHE A 262 17.74 -2.76 -2.19
C PHE A 262 19.22 -2.78 -1.80
N LYS A 263 19.59 -2.23 -0.64
CA LYS A 263 20.97 -2.11 -0.17
C LYS A 263 21.31 -3.16 0.89
N LYS A 264 22.61 -3.40 1.07
CA LYS A 264 23.19 -4.20 2.16
C LYS A 264 24.18 -3.33 2.95
N PRO A 265 24.14 -3.34 4.30
CA PRO A 265 23.16 -4.02 5.14
C PRO A 265 21.74 -3.48 4.95
N LEU A 266 20.73 -4.35 5.13
CA LEU A 266 19.33 -3.98 5.01
C LEU A 266 18.90 -3.25 6.29
N ILE A 267 18.72 -1.93 6.19
CA ILE A 267 18.29 -1.08 7.30
C ILE A 267 16.92 -0.51 6.94
N ILE A 268 15.90 -0.91 7.69
CA ILE A 268 14.52 -0.48 7.46
C ILE A 268 14.05 0.32 8.66
N THR A 269 13.57 1.52 8.38
CA THR A 269 12.95 2.43 9.35
C THR A 269 11.57 2.83 8.85
N GLN A 270 10.80 3.59 9.64
CA GLN A 270 9.56 4.24 9.20
C GLN A 270 9.69 5.07 7.90
N LYS A 271 10.91 5.48 7.53
CA LYS A 271 11.16 6.27 6.32
C LYS A 271 10.83 5.52 5.03
N VAL A 272 10.77 4.18 5.02
CA VAL A 272 10.33 3.44 3.82
C VAL A 272 8.87 3.72 3.48
N ASP A 273 8.01 3.92 4.49
CA ASP A 273 6.61 4.28 4.27
C ASP A 273 6.48 5.69 3.69
N MET A 274 7.36 6.61 4.11
CA MET A 274 7.38 7.99 3.61
C MET A 274 7.72 8.05 2.12
N TYR A 275 8.69 7.23 1.69
CA TYR A 275 9.00 7.07 0.26
C TYR A 275 7.80 6.50 -0.50
N ALA A 276 7.15 5.45 0.04
CA ALA A 276 5.98 4.84 -0.58
C ALA A 276 4.77 5.80 -0.66
N VAL A 277 4.60 6.73 0.29
CA VAL A 277 3.63 7.85 0.18
C VAL A 277 4.00 8.76 -0.99
N GLY A 278 5.29 9.13 -1.13
CA GLY A 278 5.79 9.90 -2.27
C GLY A 278 5.46 9.22 -3.62
N ILE A 279 5.73 7.92 -3.73
CA ILE A 279 5.41 7.13 -4.93
C ILE A 279 3.90 7.07 -5.18
N THR A 280 3.09 6.90 -4.14
CA THR A 280 1.62 6.87 -4.25
C THR A 280 1.09 8.16 -4.89
N PHE A 281 1.59 9.31 -4.45
CA PHE A 281 1.13 10.61 -4.95
C PHE A 281 1.76 11.01 -6.29
N TYR A 282 3.01 10.61 -6.54
CA TYR A 282 3.60 10.65 -7.88
C TYR A 282 2.70 9.88 -8.87
N HIS A 283 2.36 8.63 -8.52
CA HIS A 283 1.57 7.75 -9.37
C HIS A 283 0.17 8.27 -9.66
N ILE A 284 -0.48 8.93 -8.70
CA ILE A 284 -1.80 9.55 -8.90
C ILE A 284 -1.74 10.66 -9.95
N ILE A 285 -0.64 11.42 -10.04
CA ILE A 285 -0.50 12.54 -10.99
C ILE A 285 -0.04 12.04 -12.35
N THR A 286 1.07 11.32 -12.40
CA THR A 286 1.73 10.92 -13.65
C THR A 286 1.06 9.72 -14.30
N LYS A 287 0.24 8.98 -13.55
CA LYS A 287 -0.36 7.69 -13.95
C LYS A 287 0.67 6.60 -14.25
N ASP A 288 1.92 6.83 -13.88
CA ASP A 288 3.01 5.87 -13.97
C ASP A 288 3.90 5.94 -12.72
N TYR A 289 4.96 5.15 -12.68
CA TYR A 289 5.92 5.14 -11.59
C TYR A 289 7.24 5.72 -12.08
N PRO A 290 8.03 6.38 -11.19
CA PRO A 290 9.33 6.89 -11.60
C PRO A 290 10.31 5.76 -11.95
N ILE A 291 10.15 4.60 -11.30
CA ILE A 291 10.92 3.37 -11.56
C ILE A 291 9.93 2.20 -11.49
N LYS A 292 9.89 1.38 -12.55
CA LYS A 292 8.95 0.25 -12.65
C LYS A 292 9.55 -0.95 -13.37
N TYR A 293 9.90 -1.97 -12.61
CA TYR A 293 10.32 -3.25 -13.17
C TYR A 293 9.53 -4.41 -12.57
N ASN A 294 9.47 -5.50 -13.32
CA ASN A 294 8.70 -6.69 -12.93
C ASN A 294 9.47 -7.63 -11.99
N SER A 295 10.76 -7.39 -11.79
CA SER A 295 11.61 -8.17 -10.89
C SER A 295 12.33 -7.26 -9.90
N PHE A 296 12.58 -7.80 -8.71
CA PHE A 296 13.32 -7.10 -7.66
C PHE A 296 14.75 -6.79 -8.12
N THR A 297 15.39 -7.74 -8.83
CA THR A 297 16.76 -7.62 -9.34
C THR A 297 16.88 -6.49 -10.35
N ASP A 298 15.99 -6.42 -11.34
CA ASP A 298 16.07 -5.37 -12.38
C ASP A 298 15.86 -3.98 -11.77
N GLN A 299 14.90 -3.86 -10.85
CA GLN A 299 14.70 -2.60 -10.14
C GLN A 299 15.91 -2.23 -9.27
N SER A 300 16.52 -3.21 -8.62
CA SER A 300 17.72 -3.02 -7.81
C SER A 300 18.89 -2.47 -8.61
N LEU A 301 19.09 -2.93 -9.86
CA LEU A 301 20.16 -2.44 -10.71
C LEU A 301 19.97 -0.94 -11.00
N VAL A 302 18.76 -0.57 -11.42
CA VAL A 302 18.45 0.81 -11.81
C VAL A 302 18.47 1.76 -10.62
N ILE A 303 17.84 1.40 -9.51
CA ILE A 303 17.74 2.28 -8.33
C ILE A 303 19.10 2.54 -7.67
N ASN A 304 20.06 1.61 -7.80
CA ASN A 304 21.40 1.76 -7.25
C ASN A 304 22.30 2.66 -8.10
N GLU A 305 22.01 2.81 -9.40
CA GLU A 305 22.74 3.70 -10.31
C GLU A 305 22.14 5.12 -10.38
N MET A 306 20.88 5.28 -9.96
CA MET A 306 20.19 6.57 -9.98
C MET A 306 20.56 7.46 -8.78
N PRO A 307 20.90 8.75 -8.99
CA PRO A 307 21.21 9.66 -7.89
C PRO A 307 19.95 10.21 -7.18
N HIS A 308 18.86 10.41 -7.92
CA HIS A 308 17.58 10.91 -7.42
C HIS A 308 16.46 10.67 -8.46
N ILE A 309 15.21 10.93 -8.07
CA ILE A 309 14.07 10.94 -8.99
C ILE A 309 13.97 12.30 -9.69
N GLU A 310 13.95 12.30 -11.01
CA GLU A 310 13.74 13.52 -11.80
C GLU A 310 12.30 14.01 -11.74
N ARG A 311 12.13 15.32 -11.91
CA ARG A 311 10.80 15.95 -11.95
C ARG A 311 10.08 15.57 -13.23
N PRO A 312 8.90 14.93 -13.16
CA PRO A 312 8.11 14.64 -14.35
C PRO A 312 7.41 15.90 -14.87
N ALA A 313 7.13 15.95 -16.18
CA ALA A 313 6.54 17.11 -16.85
C ALA A 313 5.11 17.42 -16.36
N GLU A 314 4.40 16.42 -15.86
CA GLU A 314 3.04 16.52 -15.33
C GLU A 314 2.99 17.31 -14.01
N ILE A 315 4.08 17.35 -13.25
CA ILE A 315 4.13 18.05 -11.96
C ILE A 315 4.67 19.46 -12.18
N GLN A 316 3.78 20.40 -12.55
CA GLN A 316 4.15 21.80 -12.83
C GLN A 316 4.22 22.69 -11.58
N ASP A 317 3.55 22.30 -10.50
CA ASP A 317 3.55 23.03 -9.24
C ASP A 317 4.88 22.83 -8.49
N ASN A 318 5.61 23.93 -8.27
CA ASN A 318 6.91 23.91 -7.60
C ASN A 318 6.83 23.52 -6.13
N ILE A 319 5.78 23.93 -5.41
CA ILE A 319 5.60 23.64 -3.99
C ILE A 319 5.23 22.16 -3.80
N LEU A 320 4.45 21.62 -4.73
CA LEU A 320 4.15 20.20 -4.77
C LEU A 320 5.40 19.36 -5.07
N TRP A 321 6.17 19.75 -6.10
CA TRP A 321 7.40 19.03 -6.42
C TRP A 321 8.39 19.06 -5.27
N ASP A 322 8.55 20.22 -4.61
CA ASP A 322 9.42 20.37 -3.43
C ASP A 322 9.03 19.39 -2.29
N LEU A 323 7.73 19.22 -2.02
CA LEU A 323 7.27 18.22 -1.06
C LEU A 323 7.59 16.79 -1.54
N LEU A 324 7.26 16.48 -2.79
CA LEU A 324 7.43 15.12 -3.33
C LEU A 324 8.90 14.72 -3.42
N SER A 325 9.80 15.63 -3.81
CA SER A 325 11.23 15.36 -3.87
C SER A 325 11.82 15.06 -2.49
N GLN A 326 11.36 15.77 -1.44
CA GLN A 326 11.77 15.50 -0.05
C GLN A 326 11.18 14.22 0.53
N LEU A 327 10.02 13.75 0.03
CA LEU A 327 9.49 12.41 0.34
C LEU A 327 10.20 11.30 -0.45
N LEU A 328 10.62 11.59 -1.68
CA LEU A 328 11.33 10.68 -2.59
C LEU A 328 12.85 10.74 -2.44
N GLU A 329 13.36 11.40 -1.40
CA GLU A 329 14.78 11.50 -1.07
C GLU A 329 15.37 10.10 -0.84
N PHE A 330 16.53 9.81 -1.45
CA PHE A 330 17.16 8.49 -1.42
C PHE A 330 17.87 8.23 -0.09
N ASP A 331 18.37 9.28 0.56
CA ASP A 331 18.89 9.21 1.92
C ASP A 331 17.74 9.23 2.95
N PRO A 332 17.43 8.09 3.62
CA PRO A 332 16.32 8.05 4.57
C PRO A 332 16.48 9.01 5.75
N THR A 333 17.70 9.44 6.08
CA THR A 333 17.95 10.38 7.17
C THR A 333 17.54 11.82 6.83
N LYS A 334 17.55 12.16 5.54
CA LYS A 334 17.13 13.47 5.01
C LYS A 334 15.68 13.49 4.56
N ARG A 335 15.11 12.32 4.23
CA ARG A 335 13.71 12.16 3.83
C ARG A 335 12.78 12.66 4.94
N LEU A 336 11.70 13.35 4.60
CA LEU A 336 10.75 13.85 5.61
C LEU A 336 10.07 12.73 6.39
N THR A 337 9.83 12.94 7.68
CA THR A 337 8.80 12.24 8.45
C THR A 337 7.40 12.74 8.09
N ALA A 338 6.35 12.01 8.46
CA ALA A 338 4.98 12.47 8.24
C ALA A 338 4.65 13.77 9.00
N GLU A 339 5.21 13.94 10.20
CA GLU A 339 5.02 15.15 11.00
C GLU A 339 5.66 16.37 10.33
N GLU A 340 6.90 16.25 9.85
CA GLU A 340 7.58 17.31 9.09
C GLU A 340 6.87 17.60 7.77
N ALA A 341 6.44 16.55 7.04
CA ALA A 341 5.71 16.71 5.79
C ALA A 341 4.39 17.47 5.97
N LEU A 342 3.66 17.27 7.07
CA LEU A 342 2.43 18.01 7.38
C LEU A 342 2.66 19.50 7.66
N GLN A 343 3.88 19.89 8.05
CA GLN A 343 4.30 21.29 8.22
C GLN A 343 4.82 21.93 6.93
N HIS A 344 4.89 21.18 5.83
CA HIS A 344 5.39 21.70 4.56
C HIS A 344 4.51 22.86 4.02
N PRO A 345 5.08 23.87 3.33
CA PRO A 345 4.31 24.96 2.71
C PRO A 345 3.17 24.51 1.80
N PHE A 346 3.24 23.29 1.27
CA PHE A 346 2.14 22.65 0.54
C PHE A 346 0.88 22.48 1.39
N PHE A 347 0.95 22.34 2.71
CA PHE A 347 -0.24 22.17 3.56
C PHE A 347 -0.60 23.39 4.40
N ILE A 348 0.39 24.23 4.72
CA ILE A 348 0.20 25.39 5.62
C ILE A 348 0.40 26.75 4.93
N GLY A 349 0.89 26.76 3.69
CA GLY A 349 1.18 27.98 2.95
C GLY A 349 -0.06 28.71 2.43
N LYS A 350 0.16 29.92 1.90
CA LYS A 350 -0.90 30.75 1.33
C LYS A 350 -1.63 30.07 0.17
N GLN A 351 -0.90 29.34 -0.68
CA GLN A 351 -1.49 28.56 -1.77
C GLN A 351 -2.47 27.52 -1.23
N ALA A 352 -2.09 26.78 -0.18
CA ALA A 352 -2.95 25.78 0.45
C ALA A 352 -4.24 26.39 1.02
N THR A 353 -4.14 27.56 1.65
CA THR A 353 -5.31 28.28 2.20
C THR A 353 -6.25 28.75 1.09
N ASN A 354 -5.70 29.29 0.00
CA ASN A 354 -6.48 29.77 -1.14
C ASN A 354 -7.11 28.64 -1.98
N ASP A 355 -6.52 27.45 -1.94
CA ASP A 355 -6.99 26.25 -2.67
C ASP A 355 -8.17 25.57 -1.96
N ILE A 356 -8.50 25.94 -0.71
CA ILE A 356 -9.67 25.41 -0.01
C ILE A 356 -10.94 25.84 -0.77
N SER A 357 -11.67 24.86 -1.30
CA SER A 357 -12.90 25.09 -2.05
C SER A 357 -14.07 25.47 -1.13
N GLN A 358 -15.02 26.22 -1.70
CA GLN A 358 -16.27 26.56 -1.00
C GLN A 358 -17.04 25.32 -0.53
N LEU A 359 -17.01 24.23 -1.31
CA LEU A 359 -17.66 22.96 -0.94
C LEU A 359 -17.01 22.31 0.29
N GLN A 360 -15.68 22.38 0.43
CA GLN A 360 -14.98 21.88 1.62
C GLN A 360 -15.40 22.67 2.87
N ILE A 361 -15.48 24.01 2.75
CA ILE A 361 -15.90 24.89 3.84
C ILE A 361 -17.35 24.59 4.27
N GLU A 362 -18.26 24.43 3.31
CA GLU A 362 -19.66 24.12 3.59
C GLU A 362 -19.84 22.78 4.30
N ILE A 363 -19.13 21.74 3.85
CA ILE A 363 -19.19 20.41 4.45
C ILE A 363 -18.61 20.43 5.88
N ALA A 364 -17.51 21.15 6.12
CA ALA A 364 -16.94 21.32 7.46
C ALA A 364 -17.92 22.04 8.41
N ARG A 365 -18.55 23.14 7.97
CA ARG A 365 -19.59 23.84 8.74
C ARG A 365 -20.80 22.95 9.03
N GLN A 366 -21.18 22.07 8.11
CA GLN A 366 -22.25 21.10 8.36
C GLN A 366 -21.85 20.08 9.45
N ALA A 367 -20.58 19.67 9.48
CA ALA A 367 -20.06 18.80 10.54
C ALA A 367 -20.09 19.48 11.91
N GLU A 368 -19.70 20.76 12.00
CA GLU A 368 -19.81 21.57 13.24
C GLU A 368 -21.24 21.61 13.78
N LYS A 369 -22.22 21.88 12.90
CA LYS A 369 -23.64 21.90 13.29
C LYS A 369 -24.08 20.55 13.85
N ILE A 370 -23.72 19.44 13.22
CA ILE A 370 -24.07 18.09 13.70
C ILE A 370 -23.40 17.77 15.04
N ASN A 371 -22.15 18.21 15.23
CA ASN A 371 -21.41 18.02 16.48
C ASN A 371 -22.10 18.73 17.66
N TYR A 372 -22.60 19.95 17.45
CA TYR A 372 -23.34 20.71 18.45
C TYR A 372 -24.60 19.98 18.96
N TYR A 373 -25.26 19.20 18.11
CA TYR A 373 -26.45 18.41 18.46
C TYR A 373 -26.12 17.00 18.99
N GLY A 374 -24.84 16.69 19.29
CA GLY A 374 -24.40 15.44 19.95
C GLY A 374 -24.66 14.16 19.15
N SER A 375 -24.93 14.26 17.85
CA SER A 375 -25.59 13.19 17.10
C SER A 375 -24.64 12.14 16.52
N ARG A 376 -23.33 12.42 16.41
CA ARG A 376 -22.32 11.56 15.75
C ARG A 376 -20.91 11.80 16.30
N LYS A 377 -20.04 10.78 16.15
CA LYS A 377 -18.59 10.89 16.41
C LYS A 377 -17.94 11.75 15.32
N ILE A 378 -17.91 13.07 15.53
CA ILE A 378 -17.23 14.06 14.68
C ILE A 378 -15.82 14.29 15.26
N THR A 379 -14.81 14.32 14.41
CA THR A 379 -13.40 14.55 14.80
C THR A 379 -12.95 15.97 14.44
N GLU A 380 -11.82 16.41 14.97
CA GLU A 380 -11.22 17.71 14.59
C GLU A 380 -10.95 17.81 13.07
N TYR A 381 -10.63 16.68 12.43
CA TYR A 381 -10.42 16.61 10.98
C TYR A 381 -11.70 16.86 10.18
N ASP A 382 -12.86 16.48 10.72
CA ASP A 382 -14.15 16.73 10.08
C ASP A 382 -14.57 18.21 10.15
N LEU A 383 -13.97 18.99 11.06
CA LEU A 383 -14.23 20.41 11.24
C LEU A 383 -13.27 21.29 10.43
N ASN A 384 -12.15 20.74 9.97
CA ASN A 384 -11.13 21.47 9.25
C ASN A 384 -11.32 21.31 7.72
N PRO A 385 -11.67 22.39 6.99
CA PRO A 385 -11.87 22.33 5.53
C PRO A 385 -10.70 21.74 4.75
N SER A 386 -9.46 21.92 5.21
CA SER A 386 -8.26 21.40 4.54
C SER A 386 -8.13 19.88 4.57
N PHE A 387 -8.87 19.20 5.45
CA PHE A 387 -8.97 17.74 5.48
C PHE A 387 -10.19 17.21 4.73
N ILE A 388 -11.10 18.07 4.28
CA ILE A 388 -12.34 17.61 3.67
C ILE A 388 -12.10 17.14 2.24
N VAL A 389 -12.50 15.90 1.96
CA VAL A 389 -12.62 15.37 0.60
C VAL A 389 -14.12 15.21 0.30
N PRO A 390 -14.73 16.08 -0.51
CA PRO A 390 -16.13 15.96 -0.88
C PRO A 390 -16.41 14.68 -1.69
N GLU A 391 -17.41 13.90 -1.25
CA GLU A 391 -17.85 12.68 -1.94
C GLU A 391 -18.16 12.88 -3.44
N PRO A 392 -18.84 13.96 -3.87
CA PRO A 392 -19.14 14.16 -5.30
C PRO A 392 -17.90 14.21 -6.18
N GLU A 393 -16.76 14.69 -5.66
CA GLU A 393 -15.50 14.78 -6.42
C GLU A 393 -14.89 13.40 -6.65
N ILE A 394 -14.92 12.53 -5.62
CA ILE A 394 -14.44 11.15 -5.75
C ILE A 394 -15.37 10.31 -6.63
N LYS A 395 -16.68 10.54 -6.59
CA LYS A 395 -17.65 9.82 -7.43
C LYS A 395 -17.43 9.99 -8.93
N LYS A 396 -16.77 11.06 -9.37
CA LYS A 396 -16.42 11.27 -10.79
C LYS A 396 -15.51 10.16 -11.33
N PHE A 397 -14.71 9.52 -10.47
CA PHE A 397 -13.76 8.46 -10.84
C PHE A 397 -14.39 7.06 -10.90
N TYR A 398 -15.67 6.92 -10.58
CA TYR A 398 -16.37 5.64 -10.70
C TYR A 398 -16.74 5.40 -12.16
N THR A 399 -16.31 4.27 -12.72
CA THR A 399 -16.87 3.73 -13.96
C THR A 399 -18.32 3.29 -13.72
N ASN A 400 -19.07 2.94 -14.76
CA ASN A 400 -20.47 2.48 -14.69
C ASN A 400 -20.72 1.26 -13.77
N ASP A 401 -19.70 0.70 -13.12
CA ASP A 401 -19.86 -0.18 -11.96
C ASP A 401 -20.44 0.62 -10.79
N LYS A 402 -21.78 0.59 -10.72
CA LYS A 402 -22.55 1.23 -9.64
C LYS A 402 -21.97 0.78 -8.30
N PRO A 403 -21.62 1.72 -7.38
CA PRO A 403 -21.26 1.34 -6.02
C PRO A 403 -22.37 0.47 -5.43
N LEU A 404 -22.00 -0.54 -4.64
CA LEU A 404 -22.95 -1.47 -4.01
C LEU A 404 -24.09 -0.66 -3.38
N ASN A 405 -25.30 -0.78 -3.92
CA ASN A 405 -26.44 -0.05 -3.39
C ASN A 405 -27.00 -0.78 -2.18
N ILE A 406 -26.36 -0.57 -1.02
CA ILE A 406 -26.71 -1.21 0.26
C ILE A 406 -28.15 -0.87 0.70
N ARG A 407 -28.79 0.17 0.12
CA ARG A 407 -30.20 0.48 0.43
C ARG A 407 -31.15 -0.66 0.06
N LYS A 408 -30.82 -1.49 -0.94
CA LYS A 408 -31.64 -2.65 -1.33
C LYS A 408 -31.50 -3.89 -0.43
N ILE A 409 -30.63 -3.85 0.59
CA ILE A 409 -30.37 -5.00 1.49
C ILE A 409 -31.18 -4.86 2.80
N LYS A 410 -31.85 -3.72 3.01
CA LYS A 410 -32.58 -3.43 4.26
C LYS A 410 -34.11 -3.50 4.15
N ASP A 411 -34.62 -3.62 2.94
CA ASP A 411 -36.04 -3.90 2.64
C ASP A 411 -36.11 -5.34 2.13
#